data_AF-A0A850MT53-F1
#
_entry.id   AF-A0A850MT53-F1
#
_cell.length_a   1.000
_cell.length_b   1.000
_cell.length_c   1.000
_cell.angle_alpha   90.00
_cell.angle_beta   90.00
_cell.angle_gamma   90.00
#
_symmetry.space_group_name_H-M   'P 1'
#
loop_
_entity.id
_entity.type
_entity.pdbx_description
1 polymer ?
#
loop_
_entity_poly.entity_id
_entity_poly.type
_entity_poly.pdbx_seq_one_letter_code
_entity_poly.pdbx_strand_id
1 'polypeptide(L)'
;MDSNKEAVQEAINRALKAANRAVRGNKFAKVADIYYRIASMLNEMGDDAGAQNFANAAKKFKEKREIVEQIQNAMNIADGAYEVGDFKTVSETYFKVSSLSELIGDKTTADRFRTEAEKFAQTARIEPQMQKTGATTMQEFVPNIQSQIPSTFEIKKTRTKPAVNINHAMMTLGLVCPHCGAEIGPDLNLCPKCNKQL
;
A
#
# COMPACT_ATOMS: atom_id res chain seq x y z
N MET A 1 -21.24 26.48 -7.37
CA MET A 1 -21.02 25.24 -6.59
C MET A 1 -20.70 25.65 -5.17
N ASP A 2 -21.07 24.86 -4.15
CA ASP A 2 -20.74 25.18 -2.76
C ASP A 2 -19.22 25.26 -2.59
N SER A 3 -18.69 26.43 -2.24
CA SER A 3 -17.24 26.67 -2.00
C SER A 3 -16.63 25.64 -1.04
N ASN A 4 -17.42 25.14 -0.09
CA ASN A 4 -17.01 24.10 0.86
C ASN A 4 -16.77 22.73 0.18
N LYS A 5 -17.55 22.39 -0.85
CA LYS A 5 -17.39 21.14 -1.60
C LYS A 5 -16.08 21.13 -2.40
N GLU A 6 -15.76 22.24 -3.06
CA GLU A 6 -14.51 22.41 -3.82
C GLU A 6 -13.29 22.29 -2.89
N ALA A 7 -13.36 22.88 -1.70
CA ALA A 7 -12.27 22.81 -0.74
C ALA A 7 -12.06 21.38 -0.18
N VAL A 8 -13.13 20.65 0.12
CA VAL A 8 -13.02 19.23 0.53
C VAL A 8 -12.47 18.37 -0.61
N GLN A 9 -12.89 18.65 -1.85
CA GLN A 9 -12.35 17.99 -3.03
C GLN A 9 -10.83 18.18 -3.16
N GLU A 10 -10.38 19.41 -2.97
CA GLU A 10 -8.96 19.76 -3.01
C GLU A 10 -8.18 19.07 -1.89
N ALA A 11 -8.74 18.99 -0.68
CA ALA A 11 -8.15 18.27 0.44
C ALA A 11 -7.98 16.77 0.13
N ILE A 12 -9.00 16.12 -0.45
CA ILE A 12 -8.90 14.71 -0.91
C ILE A 12 -7.80 14.57 -1.97
N ASN A 13 -7.71 15.49 -2.93
CA ASN A 13 -6.69 15.46 -3.97
C ASN A 13 -5.27 15.64 -3.39
N ARG A 14 -5.09 16.45 -2.35
CA ARG A 14 -3.82 16.56 -1.61
C ARG A 14 -3.44 15.24 -0.95
N ALA A 15 -4.40 14.57 -0.30
CA ALA A 15 -4.19 13.25 0.29
C ALA A 15 -3.79 12.19 -0.77
N LEU A 16 -4.46 12.18 -1.93
CA LEU A 16 -4.13 11.29 -3.05
C LEU A 16 -2.73 11.52 -3.63
N LYS A 17 -2.28 12.78 -3.72
CA LYS A 17 -0.90 13.10 -4.13
C LYS A 17 0.12 12.51 -3.14
N ALA A 18 -0.17 12.52 -1.84
CA ALA A 18 0.71 11.91 -0.84
C ALA A 18 0.69 10.38 -0.91
N ALA A 19 -0.47 9.76 -1.13
CA ALA A 19 -0.58 8.33 -1.36
C ALA A 19 0.24 7.90 -2.59
N ASN A 20 0.20 8.66 -3.68
CA ASN A 20 1.02 8.46 -4.87
C ASN A 20 2.53 8.49 -4.56
N ARG A 21 2.99 9.47 -3.77
CA ARG A 21 4.39 9.50 -3.31
C ARG A 21 4.74 8.29 -2.45
N ALA A 22 3.85 7.87 -1.57
CA ALA A 22 4.05 6.72 -0.70
C ALA A 22 4.15 5.40 -1.47
N VAL A 23 3.33 5.20 -2.52
CA VAL A 23 3.43 4.03 -3.40
C VAL A 23 4.79 3.97 -4.10
N ARG A 24 5.30 5.08 -4.63
CA ARG A 24 6.64 5.11 -5.26
C ARG A 24 7.77 4.72 -4.31
N GLY A 25 7.58 4.94 -3.01
CA GLY A 25 8.51 4.53 -1.97
C GLY A 25 8.19 3.17 -1.33
N ASN A 26 7.29 2.36 -1.91
CA ASN A 26 6.81 1.08 -1.36
C ASN A 26 6.27 1.18 0.09
N LYS A 27 5.78 2.36 0.50
CA LYS A 27 5.25 2.61 1.84
C LYS A 27 3.77 2.19 1.92
N PHE A 28 3.47 0.93 1.67
CA PHE A 28 2.09 0.44 1.51
C PHE A 28 1.20 0.64 2.76
N ALA A 29 1.77 0.52 3.96
CA ALA A 29 1.06 0.81 5.22
C ALA A 29 0.49 2.23 5.24
N LYS A 30 1.26 3.19 4.73
CA LYS A 30 0.89 4.60 4.69
C LYS A 30 -0.18 4.88 3.63
N VAL A 31 -0.10 4.18 2.51
CA VAL A 31 -1.12 4.27 1.46
C VAL A 31 -2.47 3.75 1.99
N ALA A 32 -2.45 2.62 2.70
CA ALA A 32 -3.63 2.05 3.34
C ALA A 32 -4.27 3.04 4.33
N ASP A 33 -3.46 3.70 5.18
CA ASP A 33 -3.96 4.70 6.13
C ASP A 33 -4.60 5.90 5.44
N ILE A 34 -3.93 6.48 4.44
CA ILE A 34 -4.49 7.61 3.67
C ILE A 34 -5.81 7.22 3.00
N TYR A 35 -5.89 6.03 2.41
CA TYR A 35 -7.10 5.55 1.76
C TYR A 35 -8.24 5.32 2.75
N TYR A 36 -7.94 4.80 3.94
CA TYR A 36 -8.93 4.65 5.01
C TYR A 36 -9.49 6.00 5.47
N ARG A 37 -8.63 7.02 5.63
CA ARG A 37 -9.04 8.39 5.95
C ARG A 37 -9.94 8.99 4.88
N ILE A 38 -9.61 8.80 3.59
CA ILE A 38 -10.47 9.22 2.47
C ILE A 38 -11.80 8.48 2.51
N ALA A 39 -11.80 7.16 2.76
CA ALA A 39 -13.03 6.39 2.87
C ALA A 39 -13.95 6.89 3.99
N SER A 40 -13.38 7.19 5.18
CA SER A 40 -14.12 7.78 6.30
C SER A 40 -14.75 9.12 5.91
N MET A 41 -13.98 9.99 5.25
CA MET A 41 -14.46 11.28 4.77
C MET A 41 -15.62 11.14 3.79
N LEU A 42 -15.52 10.25 2.80
CA LEU A 42 -16.57 10.03 1.81
C LEU A 42 -17.85 9.46 2.45
N ASN A 43 -17.72 8.59 3.45
CA ASN A 43 -18.86 8.05 4.19
C ASN A 43 -19.59 9.15 4.98
N GLU A 44 -18.84 10.05 5.63
CA GLU A 44 -19.40 11.23 6.31
C GLU A 44 -20.15 12.16 5.35
N MET A 45 -19.64 12.30 4.12
CA MET A 45 -20.27 13.06 3.04
C MET A 45 -21.47 12.36 2.39
N GLY A 46 -21.70 11.08 2.70
CA GLY A 46 -22.76 10.26 2.08
C GLY A 46 -22.42 9.77 0.68
N ASP A 47 -21.15 9.72 0.31
CA ASP A 47 -20.66 9.01 -0.88
C ASP A 47 -20.21 7.60 -0.48
N ASP A 48 -21.20 6.74 -0.20
CA ASP A 48 -20.98 5.38 0.26
C ASP A 48 -20.23 4.53 -0.78
N ALA A 49 -20.48 4.78 -2.08
CA ALA A 49 -19.80 4.09 -3.17
C ALA A 49 -18.32 4.47 -3.23
N GLY A 50 -18.02 5.77 -3.13
CA GLY A 50 -16.65 6.27 -3.02
C GLY A 50 -15.94 5.72 -1.77
N ALA A 51 -16.62 5.76 -0.63
CA ALA A 51 -16.11 5.23 0.63
C ALA A 51 -15.73 3.74 0.52
N GLN A 52 -16.63 2.91 -0.02
CA GLN A 52 -16.39 1.49 -0.19
C GLN A 52 -15.20 1.22 -1.13
N ASN A 53 -15.08 1.98 -2.22
CA ASN A 53 -13.96 1.83 -3.15
C ASN A 53 -12.61 2.11 -2.47
N PHE A 54 -12.52 3.20 -1.71
CA PHE A 54 -11.31 3.54 -0.97
C PHE A 54 -11.02 2.57 0.17
N ALA A 55 -12.03 2.10 0.89
CA ALA A 55 -11.87 1.10 1.96
C ALA A 55 -11.35 -0.24 1.40
N ASN A 56 -11.90 -0.71 0.28
CA ASN A 56 -11.45 -1.91 -0.40
C ASN A 56 -10.00 -1.78 -0.88
N ALA A 57 -9.63 -0.62 -1.42
CA ALA A 57 -8.27 -0.37 -1.85
C ALA A 57 -7.29 -0.24 -0.65
N ALA A 58 -7.71 0.34 0.47
CA ALA A 58 -6.92 0.36 1.70
C ALA A 58 -6.60 -1.06 2.20
N LYS A 59 -7.60 -1.97 2.18
CA LYS A 59 -7.42 -3.38 2.52
C LYS A 59 -6.37 -4.06 1.65
N LYS A 60 -6.42 -3.84 0.33
CA LYS A 60 -5.42 -4.38 -0.61
C LYS A 60 -4.01 -3.87 -0.31
N PHE A 61 -3.84 -2.61 0.07
CA PHE A 61 -2.53 -2.08 0.46
C PHE A 61 -2.03 -2.65 1.80
N LYS A 62 -2.94 -2.98 2.73
CA LYS A 62 -2.59 -3.71 3.95
C LYS A 62 -2.08 -5.12 3.63
N GLU A 63 -2.74 -5.84 2.73
CA GLU A 63 -2.29 -7.15 2.25
C GLU A 63 -0.90 -7.05 1.56
N LYS A 64 -0.67 -6.02 0.73
CA LYS A 64 0.67 -5.78 0.13
C LYS A 64 1.76 -5.55 1.18
N ARG A 65 1.44 -4.84 2.28
CA ARG A 65 2.37 -4.65 3.39
C ARG A 65 2.73 -5.99 4.05
N GLU A 66 1.75 -6.85 4.31
CA GLU A 66 1.98 -8.18 4.89
C GLU A 66 2.87 -9.03 3.97
N ILE A 67 2.70 -8.93 2.65
CA ILE A 67 3.58 -9.60 1.68
C ILE A 67 5.02 -9.06 1.76
N VAL A 68 5.23 -7.74 1.91
CA VAL A 68 6.57 -7.17 2.09
C VAL A 68 7.24 -7.69 3.37
N GLU A 69 6.48 -7.83 4.47
CA GLU A 69 6.99 -8.43 5.71
C GLU A 69 7.36 -9.92 5.49
N GLN A 70 6.58 -10.67 4.72
CA GLN A 70 6.92 -12.05 4.35
C GLN A 70 8.19 -12.14 3.48
N ILE A 71 8.37 -11.21 2.53
CA ILE A 71 9.60 -11.12 1.72
C ILE A 71 10.80 -10.89 2.63
N GLN A 72 10.72 -9.94 3.57
CA GLN A 72 11.82 -9.65 4.49
C GLN A 72 12.19 -10.88 5.33
N ASN A 73 11.19 -11.58 5.87
CA ASN A 73 11.43 -12.80 6.63
C ASN A 73 12.06 -13.91 5.78
N ALA A 74 11.61 -14.06 4.52
CA ALA A 74 12.20 -15.01 3.58
C ALA A 74 13.67 -14.66 3.29
N MET A 75 14.00 -13.38 3.09
CA MET A 75 15.39 -12.96 2.87
C MET A 75 16.30 -13.34 4.05
N ASN A 76 15.85 -13.14 5.30
CA ASN A 76 16.63 -13.54 6.47
C ASN A 76 16.89 -15.07 6.51
N ILE A 77 15.94 -15.89 6.05
CA ILE A 77 16.11 -17.35 5.94
C ILE A 77 17.15 -17.68 4.86
N ALA A 78 17.07 -17.02 3.71
CA ALA A 78 18.02 -17.23 2.61
C ALA A 78 19.45 -16.82 3.03
N ASP A 79 19.61 -15.71 3.74
CA ASP A 79 20.92 -15.24 4.24
C ASP A 79 21.55 -16.28 5.17
N GLY A 80 20.79 -16.79 6.15
CA GLY A 80 21.28 -17.84 7.06
C GLY A 80 21.61 -19.16 6.33
N ALA A 81 20.80 -19.55 5.35
CA ALA A 81 21.07 -20.73 4.52
C ALA A 81 22.34 -20.56 3.68
N TYR A 82 22.58 -19.37 3.14
CA TYR A 82 23.76 -19.06 2.35
C TYR A 82 25.04 -19.16 3.20
N GLU A 83 25.02 -18.65 4.43
CA GLU A 83 26.17 -18.70 5.35
C GLU A 83 26.64 -20.13 5.66
N VAL A 84 25.70 -21.09 5.72
CA VAL A 84 26.01 -22.51 5.98
C VAL A 84 26.15 -23.34 4.70
N GLY A 85 26.08 -22.70 3.52
CA GLY A 85 26.21 -23.37 2.22
C GLY A 85 24.99 -24.21 1.81
N ASP A 86 23.83 -24.02 2.43
CA ASP A 86 22.58 -24.69 2.06
C ASP A 86 21.94 -24.00 0.84
N PHE A 87 22.54 -24.21 -0.32
CA PHE A 87 22.10 -23.61 -1.58
C PHE A 87 20.73 -24.12 -2.05
N LYS A 88 20.26 -25.27 -1.54
CA LYS A 88 18.90 -25.74 -1.79
C LYS A 88 17.90 -24.78 -1.17
N THR A 89 18.06 -24.50 0.12
CA THR A 89 17.15 -23.59 0.84
C THR A 89 17.26 -22.17 0.30
N VAL A 90 18.45 -21.70 -0.09
CA VAL A 90 18.60 -20.40 -0.78
C VAL A 90 17.76 -20.35 -2.06
N SER A 91 17.89 -21.36 -2.93
CA SER A 91 17.13 -21.45 -4.18
C SER A 91 15.61 -21.44 -3.94
N GLU A 92 15.12 -22.32 -3.07
CA GLU A 92 13.68 -22.42 -2.76
C GLU A 92 13.13 -21.11 -2.19
N THR A 93 13.91 -20.46 -1.33
CA THR A 93 13.53 -19.19 -0.70
C THR A 93 13.52 -18.04 -1.71
N TYR A 94 14.47 -17.99 -2.65
CA TYR A 94 14.49 -17.00 -3.72
C TYR A 94 13.33 -17.18 -4.70
N PHE A 95 12.93 -18.42 -5.03
CA PHE A 95 11.69 -18.64 -5.78
C PHE A 95 10.47 -18.10 -5.04
N LYS A 96 10.38 -18.35 -3.73
CA LYS A 96 9.30 -17.80 -2.90
C LYS A 96 9.29 -16.25 -2.92
N VAL A 97 10.44 -15.62 -2.76
CA VAL A 97 10.57 -14.15 -2.85
C VAL A 97 10.12 -13.65 -4.22
N SER A 98 10.52 -14.32 -5.30
CA SER A 98 10.09 -13.98 -6.65
C SER A 98 8.57 -14.00 -6.80
N SER A 99 7.90 -15.07 -6.35
CA SER A 99 6.44 -15.16 -6.39
C SER A 99 5.76 -14.07 -5.56
N LEU A 100 6.26 -13.78 -4.36
CA LEU A 100 5.71 -12.73 -3.49
C LEU A 100 5.90 -11.33 -4.11
N SER A 101 7.04 -11.05 -4.73
CA SER A 101 7.30 -9.80 -5.45
C SER A 101 6.35 -9.63 -6.65
N GLU A 102 6.04 -10.71 -7.36
CA GLU A 102 5.08 -10.69 -8.46
C GLU A 102 3.66 -10.35 -7.98
N LEU A 103 3.23 -10.91 -6.84
CA LEU A 103 1.91 -10.61 -6.24
C LEU A 103 1.72 -9.13 -5.90
N ILE A 104 2.78 -8.43 -5.49
CA ILE A 104 2.71 -6.98 -5.20
C ILE A 104 2.92 -6.11 -6.44
N GLY A 105 3.27 -6.72 -7.58
CA GLY A 105 3.50 -6.06 -8.88
C GLY A 105 4.94 -5.60 -9.10
N ASP A 106 5.90 -6.03 -8.27
CA ASP A 106 7.32 -5.70 -8.42
C ASP A 106 8.03 -6.73 -9.33
N LYS A 107 7.79 -6.58 -10.63
CA LYS A 107 8.34 -7.48 -11.65
C LYS A 107 9.86 -7.50 -11.68
N THR A 108 10.51 -6.35 -11.50
CA THR A 108 11.97 -6.25 -11.53
C THR A 108 12.59 -7.07 -10.40
N THR A 109 12.07 -6.96 -9.18
CA THR A 109 12.53 -7.79 -8.06
C THR A 109 12.17 -9.26 -8.28
N ALA A 110 10.97 -9.55 -8.79
CA ALA A 110 10.53 -10.91 -9.08
C ALA A 110 11.46 -11.63 -10.07
N ASP A 111 11.80 -10.98 -11.19
CA ASP A 111 12.66 -11.56 -12.22
C ASP A 111 14.08 -11.75 -11.71
N ARG A 112 14.62 -10.76 -10.98
CA ARG A 112 15.95 -10.86 -10.37
C ARG A 112 16.07 -12.10 -9.46
N PHE A 113 15.13 -12.27 -8.53
CA PHE A 113 15.19 -13.40 -7.60
C PHE A 113 14.91 -14.74 -8.27
N ARG A 114 14.11 -14.77 -9.34
CA ARG A 114 13.91 -15.98 -10.16
C ARG A 114 15.23 -16.42 -10.79
N THR A 115 15.95 -15.50 -11.43
CA THR A 115 17.24 -15.80 -12.06
C THR A 115 18.29 -16.23 -11.03
N GLU A 116 18.36 -15.58 -9.87
CA GLU A 116 19.30 -16.01 -8.81
C GLU A 116 18.93 -17.39 -8.24
N ALA A 117 17.64 -17.67 -8.04
CA ALA A 117 17.18 -18.99 -7.59
C ALA A 117 17.65 -20.11 -8.53
N GLU A 118 17.53 -19.91 -9.85
CA GLU A 118 17.97 -20.87 -10.86
C GLU A 118 19.48 -21.17 -10.77
N LYS A 119 20.31 -20.15 -10.49
CA LYS A 119 21.76 -20.34 -10.29
C LYS A 119 22.06 -21.19 -9.05
N PHE A 120 21.36 -20.95 -7.95
CA PHE A 120 21.52 -21.76 -6.73
C PHE A 120 21.01 -23.19 -6.91
N ALA A 121 19.90 -23.39 -7.64
CA ALA A 121 19.40 -24.73 -7.98
C ALA A 121 20.44 -25.54 -8.77
N GLN A 122 21.05 -24.92 -9.79
CA GLN A 122 22.14 -25.54 -10.58
C GLN A 122 23.35 -25.88 -9.71
N THR A 123 23.74 -24.96 -8.82
CA THR A 123 24.87 -25.14 -7.89
C THR A 123 24.61 -26.30 -6.92
N ALA A 124 23.38 -26.43 -6.43
CA ALA A 124 22.96 -27.51 -5.55
C ALA A 124 22.78 -28.86 -6.28
N ARG A 125 22.87 -28.89 -7.62
CA ARG A 125 22.53 -30.04 -8.49
C ARG A 125 21.09 -30.54 -8.27
N ILE A 126 20.17 -29.61 -8.02
CA ILE A 126 18.75 -29.90 -7.79
C ILE A 126 17.98 -29.44 -9.03
N GLU A 127 17.08 -30.29 -9.55
CA GLU A 127 16.12 -29.86 -10.56
C GLU A 127 15.21 -28.78 -9.97
N PRO A 128 15.07 -27.59 -10.59
CA PRO A 128 14.29 -26.51 -10.04
C PRO A 128 12.81 -26.92 -9.94
N GLN A 129 12.38 -27.30 -8.73
CA GLN A 129 10.97 -27.48 -8.45
C GLN A 129 10.39 -26.10 -8.14
N MET A 130 9.67 -25.53 -9.10
CA MET A 130 8.67 -24.53 -8.79
C MET A 130 7.68 -25.19 -7.83
N GLN A 131 7.84 -24.97 -6.53
CA GLN A 131 6.76 -25.18 -5.60
C GLN A 131 5.65 -24.24 -6.06
N LYS A 132 4.66 -24.80 -6.75
CA LYS A 132 3.32 -24.22 -6.77
C LYS A 132 2.96 -24.14 -5.31
N THR A 133 3.17 -22.98 -4.70
CA THR A 133 2.69 -22.71 -3.36
C THR A 133 1.25 -23.15 -3.38
N GLY A 134 0.93 -24.18 -2.59
CA GLY A 134 -0.43 -24.60 -2.30
C GLY A 134 -1.11 -23.47 -1.54
N ALA A 135 -1.35 -22.37 -2.25
CA ALA A 135 -2.15 -21.27 -1.82
C ALA A 135 -3.59 -21.68 -2.09
N THR A 136 -4.10 -22.59 -1.26
CA THR A 136 -5.51 -22.99 -1.23
C THR A 136 -6.42 -21.81 -0.83
N THR A 137 -5.93 -20.57 -0.83
CA THR A 137 -6.70 -19.34 -0.56
C THR A 137 -6.25 -18.09 -1.34
N MET A 138 -5.38 -18.19 -2.37
CA MET A 138 -4.99 -16.98 -3.15
C MET A 138 -5.21 -17.07 -4.66
N GLN A 139 -5.84 -18.14 -5.16
CA GLN A 139 -6.15 -18.33 -6.58
C GLN A 139 -7.21 -17.36 -7.15
N GLU A 140 -7.75 -16.44 -6.34
CA GLU A 140 -8.60 -15.34 -6.81
C GLU A 140 -7.85 -14.01 -7.05
N PHE A 141 -6.54 -13.96 -6.82
CA PHE A 141 -5.75 -12.73 -6.90
C PHE A 141 -5.16 -12.43 -8.29
N VAL A 142 -5.95 -12.53 -9.36
CA VAL A 142 -5.67 -11.75 -10.58
C VAL A 142 -7.00 -11.27 -11.15
N PRO A 143 -7.27 -9.96 -11.05
CA PRO A 143 -6.94 -9.13 -12.20
C PRO A 143 -6.05 -7.95 -11.81
N ASN A 144 -4.89 -7.89 -12.48
CA ASN A 144 -4.16 -6.69 -12.87
C ASN A 144 -4.44 -5.42 -12.03
N ILE A 145 -3.88 -5.34 -10.82
CA ILE A 145 -3.92 -4.11 -10.02
C ILE A 145 -2.66 -3.28 -10.30
N GLN A 146 -2.49 -2.90 -11.56
CA GLN A 146 -2.12 -1.53 -11.88
C GLN A 146 -3.37 -0.64 -11.69
N SER A 147 -4.08 -0.69 -10.56
CA SER A 147 -5.07 0.35 -10.27
C SER A 147 -4.31 1.53 -9.73
N GLN A 148 -3.78 2.32 -10.67
CA GLN A 148 -3.21 3.64 -10.47
C GLN A 148 -4.00 4.34 -9.37
N ILE A 149 -3.30 4.80 -8.33
CA ILE A 149 -3.91 5.74 -7.37
C ILE A 149 -4.44 6.89 -8.23
N PRO A 150 -5.75 7.16 -8.24
CA PRO A 150 -6.28 8.23 -9.05
C PRO A 150 -5.58 9.53 -8.61
N SER A 151 -5.05 10.27 -9.58
CA SER A 151 -4.38 11.55 -9.31
C SER A 151 -5.35 12.62 -8.82
N THR A 152 -6.64 12.45 -9.16
CA THR A 152 -7.74 13.32 -8.80
C THR A 152 -9.00 12.51 -8.49
N PHE A 153 -9.79 13.00 -7.56
CA PHE A 153 -11.14 12.51 -7.27
C PHE A 153 -12.17 13.58 -7.67
N GLU A 154 -13.41 13.17 -7.89
CA GLU A 154 -14.55 14.09 -8.06
C GLU A 154 -15.72 13.58 -7.21
N ILE A 155 -16.14 14.39 -6.24
CA ILE A 155 -17.29 14.10 -5.38
C ILE A 155 -18.54 14.11 -6.24
N LYS A 156 -19.13 12.93 -6.45
CA LYS A 156 -20.43 12.78 -7.10
C LYS A 156 -21.51 13.34 -6.16
N LYS A 157 -22.51 14.04 -6.72
CA LYS A 157 -23.63 14.56 -5.92
C LYS A 157 -24.43 13.37 -5.37
N THR A 158 -24.37 13.14 -4.06
CA THR A 158 -25.30 12.24 -3.35
C THR A 158 -26.00 12.99 -2.22
N ARG A 159 -27.20 12.51 -1.88
CA ARG A 159 -28.23 13.22 -1.10
C ARG A 159 -27.85 13.44 0.37
N THR A 160 -28.15 14.66 0.84
CA THR A 160 -28.66 15.01 2.18
C THR A 160 -27.93 14.45 3.42
N LYS A 161 -26.61 14.66 3.53
CA LYS A 161 -25.94 14.75 4.84
C LYS A 161 -25.46 16.19 5.08
N PRO A 162 -25.31 16.65 6.34
CA PRO A 162 -24.87 18.01 6.63
C PRO A 162 -23.53 18.31 5.94
N ALA A 163 -23.34 19.57 5.52
CA ALA A 163 -22.12 20.01 4.88
C ALA A 163 -20.92 19.74 5.81
N VAL A 164 -20.03 18.83 5.40
CA VAL A 164 -18.80 18.54 6.14
C VAL A 164 -17.96 19.81 6.22
N ASN A 165 -17.60 20.25 7.42
CA ASN A 165 -16.77 21.43 7.62
C ASN A 165 -15.35 21.17 7.08
N ILE A 166 -14.81 22.09 6.29
CA ILE A 166 -13.44 22.02 5.76
C ILE A 166 -12.38 21.72 6.83
N ASN A 167 -12.48 22.30 8.03
CA ASN A 167 -11.52 22.07 9.11
C ASN A 167 -11.54 20.61 9.59
N HIS A 168 -12.74 20.04 9.68
CA HIS A 168 -12.92 18.61 9.98
C HIS A 168 -12.33 17.75 8.86
N ALA A 169 -12.59 18.11 7.59
CA ALA A 169 -12.02 17.40 6.44
C ALA A 169 -10.49 17.41 6.44
N MET A 170 -9.88 18.56 6.70
CA MET A 170 -8.42 18.69 6.77
C MET A 170 -7.82 17.90 7.94
N MET A 171 -8.48 17.86 9.10
CA MET A 171 -8.02 17.04 10.23
C MET A 171 -8.13 15.54 9.94
N THR A 172 -9.28 15.05 9.48
CA THR A 172 -9.49 13.62 9.16
C THR A 172 -8.52 13.14 8.09
N LEU A 173 -8.22 13.97 7.08
CA LEU A 173 -7.27 13.64 6.02
C LEU A 173 -5.80 13.79 6.45
N GLY A 174 -5.51 14.18 7.69
CA GLY A 174 -4.15 14.36 8.21
C GLY A 174 -3.41 15.55 7.60
N LEU A 175 -4.14 16.56 7.11
CA LEU A 175 -3.58 17.79 6.53
C LEU A 175 -3.41 18.90 7.55
N VAL A 176 -3.94 18.73 8.76
CA VAL A 176 -3.81 19.66 9.88
C VAL A 176 -3.38 18.90 11.12
N CYS A 177 -2.41 19.45 11.85
CA CYS A 177 -1.95 18.89 13.11
C CYS A 177 -3.05 19.02 14.16
N PRO A 178 -3.49 17.92 14.80
CA PRO A 178 -4.56 17.95 15.80
C PRO A 178 -4.16 18.70 17.07
N HIS A 179 -2.86 18.88 17.32
CA HIS A 179 -2.36 19.51 18.54
C HIS A 179 -2.21 21.03 18.44
N CYS A 180 -1.93 21.56 17.25
CA CYS A 180 -1.60 22.98 17.08
C CYS A 180 -2.29 23.67 15.89
N GLY A 181 -3.12 22.94 15.15
CA GLY A 181 -3.87 23.48 14.00
C GLY A 181 -3.00 23.87 12.80
N ALA A 182 -1.70 23.56 12.81
CA ALA A 182 -0.83 23.86 11.68
C ALA A 182 -1.14 22.96 10.49
N GLU A 183 -1.16 23.53 9.27
CA GLU A 183 -1.15 22.73 8.06
C GLU A 183 0.11 21.88 7.98
N ILE A 184 -0.07 20.62 7.61
CA ILE A 184 0.95 19.59 7.53
C ILE A 184 0.74 18.75 6.27
N GLY A 185 1.79 18.05 5.86
CA GLY A 185 1.65 16.98 4.90
C GLY A 185 1.02 15.76 5.57
N PRO A 186 0.10 15.04 4.89
CA PRO A 186 -0.43 13.77 5.39
C PRO A 186 0.66 12.67 5.37
N ASP A 187 1.86 13.03 4.90
CA ASP A 187 3.05 12.22 4.90
C ASP A 187 3.99 12.47 6.09
N LEU A 188 3.61 13.26 7.08
CA LEU A 188 4.43 13.50 8.27
C LEU A 188 3.97 12.63 9.43
N ASN A 189 4.94 12.08 10.18
CA ASN A 189 4.68 11.38 11.44
C ASN A 189 4.80 12.34 12.65
N LEU A 190 5.45 13.50 12.45
CA LEU A 190 5.67 14.53 13.46
C LEU A 190 5.28 15.89 12.88
N CYS A 191 4.65 16.73 13.70
CA CYS A 191 4.34 18.09 13.30
C CYS A 191 5.62 18.95 13.26
N PRO A 192 5.94 19.62 12.15
CA PRO A 192 7.13 20.47 12.06
C PRO A 192 7.03 21.72 12.94
N LYS A 193 5.82 22.12 13.35
CA LYS A 193 5.58 23.31 14.18
C LYS A 193 5.68 23.03 15.68
N CYS A 194 5.09 21.93 16.14
CA CYS A 194 5.00 21.62 17.59
C CYS A 194 5.73 20.34 18.00
N ASN A 195 6.37 19.64 17.06
CA ASN A 195 7.13 18.41 17.27
C ASN A 195 6.35 17.25 17.93
N LYS A 196 5.02 17.31 17.94
CA LYS A 196 4.16 16.23 18.43
C LYS A 196 3.86 15.20 17.35
N GLN A 197 3.64 13.97 17.78
CA GLN A 197 3.24 12.86 16.91
C GLN A 197 1.84 13.10 16.32
N LEU A 198 1.72 12.79 15.03
CA LEU A 198 0.53 13.00 14.19
C LEU A 198 -0.29 11.73 14.00
#